data_AF-A0A955NA33-F1
#
_entry.id   AF-A0A955NA33-F1
#
_cell.length_a   1.000
_cell.length_b   1.000
_cell.length_c   1.000
_cell.angle_alpha   90.00
_cell.angle_beta   90.00
_cell.angle_gamma   90.00
#
_symmetry.space_group_name_H-M   'P 1'
#
loop_
_entity.id
_entity.type
_entity.pdbx_description
1 polymer ?
#
loop_
_entity_poly.entity_id
_entity_poly.type
_entity_poly.pdbx_seq_one_letter_code
_entity_poly.pdbx_strand_id
1 'polypeptide(L)'
;MNQEPSWMRHGRLAPTDMKKWALLLCLSGVLGGCVSIESPDRAQQRGAGFNCAVGDVTPHEAIVWLKTTEAQTLKIQYSTDPLWGTFQETMMVPTTPETDFTTHITLTNLAPKTRYWYRSLVPGKHPGRPCQFLTAPLEEDSIAVTFVIGGDTRHSFQPFSIMETMRTMSPDFFVFLGDTIYADKETPARELSEYWDKYRENRDTFAEALLADTSVYAIWDDHEVDSDFTSTHSLLPTGRKAFFHYWPVRQLAQDSTRLYRTFRWGTGVELFLLDTRQYRNPATNSMLGEDQKQWLLAGLAASSASFKFIISSVPFSDPRVDKWGEYP
;
A
#
# COMPACT_ATOMS: atom_id res chain seq x y z
N MET A 1 36.93 -13.84 -58.07
CA MET A 1 36.14 -14.07 -56.84
C MET A 1 36.92 -13.47 -55.68
N ASN A 2 36.33 -12.40 -55.14
CA ASN A 2 36.56 -11.67 -53.89
C ASN A 2 37.99 -11.49 -53.36
N GLN A 3 38.47 -10.26 -53.57
CA GLN A 3 39.60 -9.67 -52.86
C GLN A 3 39.17 -9.20 -51.46
N GLU A 4 39.99 -9.49 -50.46
CA GLU A 4 40.05 -8.71 -49.21
C GLU A 4 41.18 -7.67 -49.29
N PRO A 5 41.00 -6.45 -48.74
CA PRO A 5 42.12 -5.60 -48.42
C PRO A 5 42.23 -5.27 -46.93
N SER A 6 43.36 -5.72 -46.36
CA SER A 6 44.34 -5.00 -45.56
C SER A 6 43.92 -3.71 -44.84
N TRP A 7 43.83 -3.71 -43.50
CA TRP A 7 44.57 -2.78 -42.62
C TRP A 7 44.24 -3.03 -41.12
N MET A 8 45.17 -3.66 -40.39
CA MET A 8 45.32 -3.47 -38.94
C MET A 8 46.15 -2.21 -38.70
N ARG A 9 45.73 -1.32 -37.79
CA ARG A 9 46.54 -0.75 -36.69
C ARG A 9 45.80 0.37 -35.93
N HIS A 10 45.75 0.15 -34.62
CA HIS A 10 45.63 1.06 -33.47
C HIS A 10 45.13 2.51 -33.62
N GLY A 11 44.16 2.84 -32.76
CA GLY A 11 43.95 4.19 -32.22
C GLY A 11 43.08 4.15 -30.96
N ARG A 12 43.67 4.42 -29.79
CA ARG A 12 42.92 4.74 -28.55
C ARG A 12 42.32 6.14 -28.72
N LEU A 13 41.04 6.30 -28.44
CA LEU A 13 40.39 7.62 -28.32
C LEU A 13 40.16 7.93 -26.84
N ALA A 14 40.64 9.09 -26.41
CA ALA A 14 40.36 9.68 -25.11
C ALA A 14 38.96 10.33 -25.10
N PRO A 15 38.31 10.52 -23.94
CA PRO A 15 36.97 11.05 -23.86
C PRO A 15 37.00 12.59 -23.93
N THR A 16 36.42 13.17 -24.98
CA THR A 16 36.11 14.60 -25.03
C THR A 16 34.62 14.80 -25.29
N ASP A 17 33.99 15.52 -24.36
CA ASP A 17 32.73 16.28 -24.46
C ASP A 17 31.78 15.97 -25.63
N MET A 18 30.79 15.10 -25.39
CA MET A 18 29.56 15.08 -26.17
C MET A 18 28.48 15.88 -25.47
N LYS A 19 28.36 17.13 -25.90
CA LYS A 19 27.22 18.03 -25.62
C LYS A 19 25.90 17.41 -26.10
N LYS A 20 24.89 17.62 -25.27
CA LYS A 20 23.46 17.31 -25.42
C LYS A 20 22.92 17.55 -26.83
N TRP A 21 22.34 16.52 -27.42
CA TRP A 21 21.25 16.63 -28.40
C TRP A 21 20.24 15.51 -28.14
N ALA A 22 19.07 15.85 -27.60
CA ALA A 22 17.91 14.96 -27.59
C ALA A 22 17.03 15.35 -28.78
N LEU A 23 16.94 14.45 -29.76
CA LEU A 23 16.04 14.58 -30.91
C LEU A 23 14.71 13.91 -30.52
N LEU A 24 13.63 14.69 -30.43
CA LEU A 24 12.28 14.18 -30.20
C LEU A 24 11.65 13.85 -31.56
N LEU A 25 11.41 12.57 -31.83
CA LEU A 25 10.58 12.11 -32.95
C LEU A 25 9.30 11.52 -32.37
N CYS A 26 8.24 12.32 -32.33
CA CYS A 26 6.87 11.83 -32.15
C CYS A 26 6.34 11.41 -33.52
N LEU A 27 6.25 10.11 -33.76
CA LEU A 27 5.44 9.54 -34.83
C LEU A 27 4.27 8.79 -34.19
N SER A 28 3.09 9.12 -34.67
CA SER A 28 1.77 8.72 -34.22
C SER A 28 1.51 7.22 -34.37
N GLY A 29 0.78 6.66 -33.39
CA GLY A 29 0.02 5.42 -33.54
C GLY A 29 0.61 4.24 -32.79
N VAL A 30 -0.22 3.63 -31.92
CA VAL A 30 0.03 2.50 -31.00
C VAL A 30 0.57 2.92 -29.63
N LEU A 31 -0.30 2.81 -28.63
CA LEU A 31 -0.06 3.00 -27.19
C LEU A 31 0.99 1.99 -26.69
N GLY A 32 2.26 2.33 -26.83
CA GLY A 32 3.38 1.72 -26.10
C GLY A 32 3.76 2.63 -24.94
N GLY A 33 3.75 2.11 -23.72
CA GLY A 33 4.19 2.83 -22.53
C GLY A 33 5.60 3.37 -22.70
N CYS A 34 5.76 4.69 -22.56
CA CYS A 34 7.07 5.32 -22.58
C CYS A 34 7.75 5.05 -21.23
N VAL A 35 8.66 4.08 -21.19
CA VAL A 35 9.57 3.91 -20.05
C VAL A 35 10.60 5.04 -20.12
N SER A 36 10.38 6.09 -19.34
CA SER A 36 11.38 7.14 -19.13
C SER A 36 12.44 6.61 -18.17
N ILE A 37 13.65 6.33 -18.67
CA ILE A 37 14.82 6.12 -17.81
C ILE A 37 15.30 7.51 -17.37
N GLU A 38 15.01 7.88 -16.12
CA GLU A 38 15.43 9.17 -15.56
C GLU A 38 16.88 9.15 -15.07
N SER A 39 17.58 10.27 -15.24
CA SER A 39 18.93 10.45 -14.72
C SER A 39 18.91 10.53 -13.18
N PRO A 40 19.92 9.98 -12.47
CA PRO A 40 20.00 9.98 -11.00
C PRO A 40 19.82 11.36 -10.36
N ASP A 41 20.36 12.42 -10.96
CA ASP A 41 20.22 13.82 -10.49
C ASP A 41 18.76 14.31 -10.43
N ARG A 42 17.90 13.82 -11.32
CA ARG A 42 16.48 14.20 -11.35
C ARG A 42 15.67 13.44 -10.31
N ALA A 43 16.03 12.18 -10.05
CA ALA A 43 15.46 11.38 -8.97
C ALA A 43 15.80 11.98 -7.59
N GLN A 44 16.98 12.60 -7.45
CA GLN A 44 17.41 13.27 -6.22
C GLN A 44 16.76 14.65 -6.02
N GLN A 45 16.30 15.30 -7.10
CA GLN A 45 15.61 16.60 -7.07
C GLN A 45 14.07 16.51 -7.05
N ARG A 46 13.48 15.38 -7.46
CA ARG A 46 12.09 15.05 -7.13
C ARG A 46 12.00 14.98 -5.61
N GLY A 47 11.06 15.69 -4.99
CA GLY A 47 10.89 15.66 -3.55
C GLY A 47 10.70 14.22 -3.11
N ALA A 48 11.66 13.73 -2.31
CA ALA A 48 11.88 12.37 -1.79
C ALA A 48 11.49 11.18 -2.70
N GLY A 49 12.28 10.10 -2.69
CA GLY A 49 11.86 8.82 -3.27
C GLY A 49 10.69 8.23 -2.47
N PHE A 50 9.48 8.76 -2.71
CA PHE A 50 8.29 8.44 -1.94
C PHE A 50 7.58 7.24 -2.51
N ASN A 51 7.43 6.23 -1.66
CA ASN A 51 6.32 5.31 -1.78
C ASN A 51 5.10 6.00 -1.16
N CYS A 52 4.00 5.99 -1.89
CA CYS A 52 2.72 6.50 -1.44
C CYS A 52 1.74 5.33 -1.35
N ALA A 53 0.90 5.39 -0.34
CA ALA A 53 -0.27 4.55 -0.25
C ALA A 53 -1.38 5.37 0.40
N VAL A 54 -2.62 4.98 0.16
CA VAL A 54 -3.77 5.58 0.80
C VAL A 54 -4.73 4.49 1.18
N GLY A 55 -5.27 4.55 2.38
CA GLY A 55 -6.10 3.48 2.90
C GLY A 55 -7.12 3.98 3.89
N ASP A 56 -7.91 3.02 4.35
CA ASP A 56 -9.04 3.25 5.25
C ASP A 56 -9.93 4.42 4.77
N VAL A 57 -10.15 4.42 3.45
CA VAL A 57 -10.92 5.44 2.75
C VAL A 57 -12.40 5.30 3.11
N THR A 58 -13.03 6.43 3.40
CA THR A 58 -14.46 6.58 3.67
C THR A 58 -15.05 7.58 2.67
N PRO A 59 -16.35 7.94 2.77
CA PRO A 59 -16.91 8.97 1.90
C PRO A 59 -16.27 10.34 2.08
N HIS A 60 -15.72 10.62 3.26
CA HIS A 60 -15.27 11.96 3.63
C HIS A 60 -13.82 12.02 4.11
N GLU A 61 -13.17 10.87 4.27
CA GLU A 61 -11.83 10.79 4.82
C GLU A 61 -10.97 9.75 4.12
N ALA A 62 -9.66 9.95 4.17
CA ALA A 62 -8.67 9.00 3.70
C ALA A 62 -7.38 9.15 4.50
N ILE A 63 -6.66 8.07 4.75
CA ILE A 63 -5.34 8.11 5.41
C ILE A 63 -4.28 8.00 4.34
N VAL A 64 -3.54 9.09 4.12
CA VAL A 64 -2.38 9.10 3.24
C VAL A 64 -1.15 8.65 4.04
N TRP A 65 -0.51 7.59 3.57
CA TRP A 65 0.80 7.14 4.05
C TRP A 65 1.90 7.57 3.09
N LEU A 66 3.01 8.04 3.66
CA LEU A 66 4.20 8.45 2.93
C LEU A 66 5.45 8.00 3.68
N LYS A 67 6.52 7.73 2.93
CA LYS A 67 7.86 7.53 3.48
C LYS A 67 8.89 8.42 2.81
N THR A 68 9.71 9.10 3.60
CA THR A 68 10.87 9.87 3.10
C THR A 68 12.17 9.08 3.26
N THR A 69 13.24 9.57 2.63
CA THR A 69 14.59 9.00 2.75
C THR A 69 15.36 9.53 3.96
N GLU A 70 14.89 10.60 4.59
CA GLU A 70 15.53 11.30 5.70
C GLU A 70 14.49 12.05 6.53
N ALA A 71 14.88 12.51 7.72
CA ALA A 71 14.02 13.33 8.57
C ALA A 71 13.78 14.69 7.91
N GLN A 72 12.50 15.00 7.65
CA GLN A 72 12.11 16.28 7.05
C GLN A 72 10.64 16.58 7.36
N THR A 73 10.23 17.82 7.06
CA THR A 73 8.83 18.21 7.12
C THR A 73 8.23 18.26 5.72
N LEU A 74 6.99 17.79 5.61
CA LEU A 74 6.25 17.77 4.35
C LEU A 74 4.78 18.10 4.59
N LYS A 75 4.07 18.43 3.53
CA LYS A 75 2.59 18.46 3.51
C LYS A 75 2.09 17.69 2.30
N ILE A 76 0.80 17.38 2.27
CA ILE A 76 0.12 16.86 1.10
C ILE A 76 -0.59 17.98 0.38
N GLN A 77 -0.44 18.01 -0.93
CA GLN A 77 -1.33 18.74 -1.83
C GLN A 77 -2.25 17.74 -2.50
N TYR A 78 -3.55 18.00 -2.52
CA TYR A 78 -4.56 17.13 -3.10
C TYR A 78 -5.63 17.88 -3.88
N SER A 79 -6.20 17.24 -4.90
CA SER A 79 -7.13 17.87 -5.84
C SER A 79 -8.02 16.85 -6.52
N THR A 80 -9.17 17.31 -7.01
CA THR A 80 -10.03 16.58 -7.97
C THR A 80 -9.68 16.90 -9.43
N ASP A 81 -8.69 17.77 -9.65
CA ASP A 81 -8.14 18.13 -10.97
C ASP A 81 -6.71 17.58 -11.09
N PRO A 82 -6.44 16.61 -12.00
CA PRO A 82 -5.11 16.06 -12.20
C PRO A 82 -4.10 17.07 -12.78
N LEU A 83 -4.57 18.22 -13.30
CA LEU A 83 -3.73 19.31 -13.78
C LEU A 83 -3.36 20.32 -12.68
N TRP A 84 -3.88 20.14 -11.46
CA TRP A 84 -3.57 20.96 -10.29
C TRP A 84 -3.95 22.45 -10.45
N GLY A 85 -4.97 22.77 -11.25
CA GLY A 85 -5.47 24.15 -11.41
C GLY A 85 -6.07 24.71 -10.12
N THR A 86 -6.70 23.83 -9.33
CA THR A 86 -7.11 24.09 -7.95
C THR A 86 -6.65 22.95 -7.06
N PHE A 87 -6.27 23.22 -5.81
CA PHE A 87 -5.87 22.18 -4.87
C PHE A 87 -6.08 22.64 -3.44
N GLN A 88 -6.09 21.67 -2.53
CA GLN A 88 -6.02 21.88 -1.09
C GLN A 88 -4.67 21.40 -0.58
N GLU A 89 -4.26 21.92 0.57
CA GLU A 89 -3.02 21.53 1.23
C GLU A 89 -3.26 21.21 2.69
N THR A 90 -2.56 20.21 3.19
CA THR A 90 -2.57 19.87 4.62
C THR A 90 -1.61 20.77 5.39
N MET A 91 -1.68 20.67 6.72
CA MET A 91 -0.62 21.17 7.57
C MET A 91 0.69 20.42 7.30
N MET A 92 1.81 21.06 7.65
CA MET A 92 3.13 20.42 7.63
C MET A 92 3.21 19.36 8.73
N VAL A 93 3.72 18.18 8.41
CA VAL A 93 4.00 17.08 9.33
C VAL A 93 5.45 16.64 9.20
N PRO A 94 6.07 16.19 10.30
CA PRO A 94 7.41 15.64 10.25
C PRO A 94 7.40 14.17 9.81
N THR A 95 8.55 13.74 9.31
CA THR A 95 8.99 12.36 9.19
C THR A 95 10.23 12.22 10.04
N THR A 96 10.31 11.17 10.87
CA THR A 96 11.36 11.07 11.89
C THR A 96 11.98 9.67 11.92
N PRO A 97 13.22 9.50 12.40
CA PRO A 97 13.85 8.18 12.49
C PRO A 97 13.05 7.16 13.32
N GLU A 98 12.26 7.62 14.30
CA GLU A 98 11.48 6.76 15.21
C GLU A 98 10.35 6.00 14.51
N THR A 99 9.91 6.50 13.34
CA THR A 99 8.90 5.86 12.49
C THR A 99 9.50 5.34 11.19
N ASP A 100 10.83 5.27 11.10
CA ASP A 100 11.52 5.00 9.83
C ASP A 100 11.14 6.00 8.73
N PHE A 101 11.00 7.26 9.13
CA PHE A 101 10.65 8.36 8.25
C PHE A 101 9.30 8.17 7.53
N THR A 102 8.42 7.33 8.08
CA THR A 102 7.03 7.21 7.65
C THR A 102 6.16 8.24 8.36
N THR A 103 5.07 8.65 7.72
CA THR A 103 4.05 9.51 8.32
C THR A 103 2.68 9.21 7.74
N HIS A 104 1.65 9.51 8.52
CA HIS A 104 0.25 9.32 8.16
C HIS A 104 -0.49 10.64 8.29
N ILE A 105 -1.23 11.03 7.25
CA ILE A 105 -2.00 12.27 7.23
C ILE A 105 -3.43 11.94 6.87
N THR A 106 -4.36 12.23 7.78
CA THR A 106 -5.79 12.11 7.51
C THR A 106 -6.26 13.30 6.69
N LEU A 107 -6.75 13.02 5.49
CA LEU A 107 -7.55 13.97 4.71
C LEU A 107 -8.99 13.91 5.20
N THR A 108 -9.64 15.07 5.36
CA THR A 108 -11.01 15.18 5.85
C THR A 108 -11.84 16.08 4.94
N ASN A 109 -13.17 16.11 5.14
CA ASN A 109 -14.11 16.90 4.34
C ASN A 109 -14.02 16.60 2.83
N LEU A 110 -13.69 15.36 2.47
CA LEU A 110 -13.67 14.93 1.08
C LEU A 110 -15.10 14.77 0.55
N ALA A 111 -15.27 14.97 -0.75
CA ALA A 111 -16.52 14.64 -1.42
C ALA A 111 -16.63 13.11 -1.59
N PRO A 112 -17.81 12.50 -1.33
CA PRO A 112 -18.05 11.08 -1.60
C PRO A 112 -17.90 10.75 -3.09
N LYS A 113 -17.61 9.48 -3.40
CA LYS A 113 -17.53 8.96 -4.78
C LYS A 113 -16.72 9.86 -5.73
N THR A 114 -15.61 10.40 -5.23
CA THR A 114 -14.82 11.40 -5.92
C THR A 114 -13.38 10.94 -6.02
N ARG A 115 -12.83 11.02 -7.22
CA ARG A 115 -11.41 10.73 -7.46
C ARG A 115 -10.57 11.92 -7.03
N TYR A 116 -9.57 11.65 -6.21
CA TYR A 116 -8.58 12.62 -5.77
C TYR A 116 -7.19 12.19 -6.25
N TRP A 117 -6.42 13.17 -6.70
CA TRP A 117 -4.98 13.09 -6.89
C TRP A 117 -4.30 13.77 -5.71
N TYR A 118 -3.20 13.20 -5.23
CA TYR A 118 -2.41 13.78 -4.16
C TYR A 118 -0.91 13.63 -4.44
N ARG A 119 -0.12 14.55 -3.89
CA ARG A 119 1.35 14.52 -3.96
C ARG A 119 1.95 15.16 -2.72
N SER A 120 3.13 14.68 -2.34
CA SER A 120 3.91 15.27 -1.25
C SER A 120 4.60 16.56 -1.70
N LEU A 121 4.67 17.52 -0.79
CA LEU A 121 5.42 18.77 -0.93
C LEU A 121 6.42 18.88 0.21
N VAL A 122 7.71 18.86 -0.14
CA VAL A 122 8.82 19.13 0.77
C VAL A 122 9.38 20.51 0.43
N PRO A 123 9.57 21.42 1.42
CA PRO A 123 10.12 22.74 1.18
C PRO A 123 11.46 22.68 0.43
N GLY A 124 11.58 23.46 -0.65
CA GLY A 124 12.78 23.54 -1.46
C GLY A 124 13.01 22.37 -2.43
N LYS A 125 12.13 21.36 -2.49
CA LYS A 125 12.18 20.25 -3.45
C LYS A 125 11.03 20.34 -4.46
N HIS A 126 11.16 19.66 -5.60
CA HIS A 126 10.02 19.53 -6.53
C HIS A 126 8.90 18.69 -5.92
N PRO A 127 7.63 18.88 -6.33
CA PRO A 127 6.54 18.01 -5.89
C PRO A 127 6.84 16.53 -6.19
N GLY A 128 6.41 15.64 -5.29
CA GLY A 128 6.51 14.20 -5.47
C GLY A 128 5.69 13.69 -6.66
N ARG A 129 5.87 12.41 -7.01
CA ARG A 129 5.02 11.74 -8.01
C ARG A 129 3.56 11.76 -7.53
N PRO A 130 2.59 12.19 -8.38
CA PRO A 130 1.19 12.08 -8.05
C PRO A 130 0.74 10.63 -7.84
N CYS A 131 -0.12 10.45 -6.85
CA CYS A 131 -0.86 9.24 -6.56
C CYS A 131 -2.35 9.58 -6.54
N GLN A 132 -3.24 8.58 -6.53
CA GLN A 132 -4.68 8.80 -6.60
C GLN A 132 -5.47 7.76 -5.81
N PHE A 133 -6.72 8.13 -5.50
CA PHE A 133 -7.71 7.23 -4.92
C PHE A 133 -9.13 7.69 -5.22
N LEU A 134 -10.10 6.82 -4.97
CA LEU A 134 -11.52 7.10 -5.03
C LEU A 134 -12.08 7.06 -3.61
N THR A 135 -12.77 8.12 -3.17
CA THR A 135 -13.55 8.09 -1.93
C THR A 135 -14.74 7.16 -2.06
N ALA A 136 -15.12 6.51 -0.95
CA ALA A 136 -16.30 5.67 -0.94
C ALA A 136 -17.56 6.51 -1.27
N PRO A 137 -18.58 5.92 -1.90
CA PRO A 137 -19.89 6.58 -2.02
C PRO A 137 -20.61 6.63 -0.66
N LEU A 138 -21.67 7.42 -0.53
CA LEU A 138 -22.50 7.43 0.68
C LEU A 138 -23.22 6.09 0.87
N GLU A 139 -23.67 5.75 2.08
CA GLU A 139 -24.30 4.45 2.37
C GLU A 139 -25.59 4.21 1.56
N GLU A 140 -26.31 5.29 1.25
CA GLU A 140 -27.55 5.28 0.47
C GLU A 140 -27.33 5.20 -1.05
N ASP A 141 -26.10 5.39 -1.53
CA ASP A 141 -25.79 5.39 -2.96
C ASP A 141 -25.86 3.97 -3.53
N SER A 142 -26.73 3.77 -4.53
CA SER A 142 -26.81 2.52 -5.28
C SER A 142 -25.88 2.55 -6.49
N ILE A 143 -24.64 2.10 -6.31
CA ILE A 143 -23.62 2.05 -7.37
C ILE A 143 -23.04 0.65 -7.55
N ALA A 144 -22.48 0.38 -8.73
CA ALA A 144 -21.59 -0.76 -8.91
C ALA A 144 -20.24 -0.46 -8.21
N VAL A 145 -19.69 -1.48 -7.55
CA VAL A 145 -18.40 -1.42 -6.86
C VAL A 145 -17.51 -2.51 -7.43
N THR A 146 -16.31 -2.15 -7.86
CA THR A 146 -15.29 -3.09 -8.38
C THR A 146 -14.07 -3.04 -7.48
N PHE A 147 -13.61 -4.19 -7.01
CA PHE A 147 -12.42 -4.27 -6.17
C PHE A 147 -11.62 -5.54 -6.47
N VAL A 148 -10.35 -5.51 -6.10
CA VAL A 148 -9.43 -6.63 -6.23
C VAL A 148 -8.96 -7.08 -4.85
N ILE A 149 -8.61 -8.35 -4.72
CA ILE A 149 -8.15 -8.96 -3.47
C ILE A 149 -6.84 -9.70 -3.76
N GLY A 150 -5.89 -9.60 -2.83
CA GLY A 150 -4.58 -10.23 -2.92
C GLY A 150 -3.94 -10.37 -1.55
N GLY A 151 -2.86 -11.14 -1.48
CA GLY A 151 -2.16 -11.53 -0.25
C GLY A 151 -0.80 -12.13 -0.59
N ASP A 152 -0.06 -12.54 0.43
CA ASP A 152 1.01 -13.54 0.28
C ASP A 152 2.18 -13.10 -0.61
N THR A 153 2.71 -11.90 -0.34
CA THR A 153 3.79 -11.31 -1.14
C THR A 153 5.15 -11.55 -0.51
N ARG A 154 5.70 -12.76 -0.61
CA ARG A 154 7.08 -12.99 -0.14
C ARG A 154 8.09 -12.36 -1.10
N HIS A 155 9.01 -11.55 -0.58
CA HIS A 155 10.04 -10.85 -1.37
C HIS A 155 10.79 -11.77 -2.34
N SER A 156 11.04 -13.04 -1.99
CA SER A 156 11.69 -14.02 -2.86
C SER A 156 10.93 -14.34 -4.17
N PHE A 157 9.65 -13.98 -4.27
CA PHE A 157 8.83 -14.16 -5.48
C PHE A 157 8.66 -12.89 -6.31
N GLN A 158 9.35 -11.80 -5.95
CA GLN A 158 9.38 -10.61 -6.78
C GLN A 158 9.96 -10.90 -8.17
N PRO A 159 9.52 -10.20 -9.22
CA PRO A 159 8.53 -9.12 -9.16
C PRO A 159 7.07 -9.60 -9.13
N PHE A 160 6.21 -8.88 -8.39
CA PHE A 160 4.78 -9.17 -8.20
C PHE A 160 3.93 -8.69 -9.38
N SER A 161 4.24 -9.17 -10.59
CA SER A 161 3.58 -8.74 -11.84
C SER A 161 2.04 -8.88 -11.86
N ILE A 162 1.46 -9.74 -11.02
CA ILE A 162 0.02 -9.84 -10.85
C ILE A 162 -0.61 -8.51 -10.39
N MET A 163 0.12 -7.70 -9.62
CA MET A 163 -0.35 -6.40 -9.15
C MET A 163 -0.53 -5.39 -10.28
N GLU A 164 0.21 -5.52 -11.38
CA GLU A 164 -0.05 -4.74 -12.60
C GLU A 164 -1.36 -5.16 -13.26
N THR A 165 -1.66 -6.46 -13.29
CA THR A 165 -2.94 -6.95 -13.79
C THR A 165 -4.08 -6.40 -12.93
N MET A 166 -3.96 -6.45 -11.61
CA MET A 166 -4.91 -5.84 -10.68
C MET A 166 -5.08 -4.34 -10.93
N ARG A 167 -3.97 -3.60 -11.11
CA ARG A 167 -3.99 -2.15 -11.37
C ARG A 167 -4.69 -1.80 -12.68
N THR A 168 -4.45 -2.56 -13.75
CA THR A 168 -5.06 -2.31 -15.07
C THR A 168 -6.57 -2.60 -15.11
N MET A 169 -7.10 -3.39 -14.16
CA MET A 169 -8.55 -3.53 -13.95
C MET A 169 -9.21 -2.24 -13.42
N SER A 170 -8.42 -1.24 -13.01
CA SER A 170 -8.89 0.04 -12.46
C SER A 170 -9.91 -0.11 -11.33
N PRO A 171 -9.61 -0.89 -10.27
CA PRO A 171 -10.52 -1.10 -9.15
C PRO A 171 -10.79 0.19 -8.37
N ASP A 172 -11.93 0.23 -7.69
CA ASP A 172 -12.28 1.29 -6.74
C ASP A 172 -11.37 1.23 -5.50
N PHE A 173 -11.01 0.02 -5.07
CA PHE A 173 -10.07 -0.25 -3.97
C PHE A 173 -9.44 -1.64 -4.09
N PHE A 174 -8.36 -1.85 -3.33
CA PHE A 174 -7.63 -3.12 -3.15
C PHE A 174 -7.77 -3.62 -1.72
N VAL A 175 -8.06 -4.91 -1.53
CA VAL A 175 -8.02 -5.57 -0.22
C VAL A 175 -6.76 -6.44 -0.13
N PHE A 176 -5.90 -6.14 0.84
CA PHE A 176 -4.67 -6.89 1.07
C PHE A 176 -4.84 -7.78 2.31
N LEU A 177 -4.82 -9.10 2.11
CA LEU A 177 -5.22 -10.11 3.10
C LEU A 177 -4.15 -10.49 4.15
N GLY A 178 -3.00 -9.82 4.15
CA GLY A 178 -1.87 -10.15 5.03
C GLY A 178 -0.71 -10.78 4.29
N ASP A 179 0.28 -11.26 5.05
CA ASP A 179 1.52 -11.83 4.51
C ASP A 179 2.27 -10.86 3.58
N THR A 180 2.37 -9.62 4.04
CA THR A 180 2.91 -8.49 3.29
C THR A 180 4.41 -8.33 3.40
N ILE A 181 5.10 -9.14 4.22
CA ILE A 181 6.56 -9.02 4.41
C ILE A 181 7.33 -10.32 4.66
N TYR A 182 6.71 -11.38 5.18
CA TYR A 182 7.44 -12.61 5.58
C TYR A 182 8.63 -12.30 6.51
N ALA A 183 8.29 -11.68 7.64
CA ALA A 183 9.21 -11.22 8.67
C ALA A 183 10.06 -12.34 9.28
N ASP A 184 9.62 -13.59 9.19
CA ASP A 184 10.21 -14.80 9.75
C ASP A 184 11.05 -15.61 8.75
N LYS A 185 11.08 -15.21 7.46
CA LYS A 185 11.83 -15.90 6.42
C LYS A 185 13.18 -15.23 6.15
N GLU A 186 14.14 -15.99 5.61
CA GLU A 186 15.52 -15.57 5.28
C GLU A 186 16.31 -14.97 6.45
N THR A 187 16.05 -13.69 6.76
CA THR A 187 16.62 -12.92 7.88
C THR A 187 15.47 -12.55 8.82
N PRO A 188 15.14 -13.40 9.82
CA PRO A 188 13.99 -13.15 10.69
C PRO A 188 14.12 -11.86 11.50
N ALA A 189 13.11 -11.00 11.44
CA ALA A 189 13.06 -9.74 12.16
C ALA A 189 12.69 -9.95 13.64
N ARG A 190 13.47 -9.36 14.53
CA ARG A 190 13.29 -9.38 15.99
C ARG A 190 13.13 -7.96 16.54
N GLU A 191 13.88 -7.03 15.99
CA GLU A 191 13.86 -5.62 16.36
C GLU A 191 13.02 -4.80 15.39
N LEU A 192 12.45 -3.69 15.87
CA LEU A 192 11.55 -2.84 15.08
C LEU A 192 12.18 -2.37 13.76
N SER A 193 13.49 -2.08 13.76
CA SER A 193 14.21 -1.68 12.55
C SER A 193 14.33 -2.79 11.51
N GLU A 194 14.44 -4.04 11.94
CA GLU A 194 14.53 -5.20 11.05
C GLU A 194 13.16 -5.49 10.41
N TYR A 195 12.05 -5.24 11.13
CA TYR A 195 10.73 -5.25 10.50
C TYR A 195 10.61 -4.15 9.44
N TRP A 196 11.15 -2.96 9.68
CA TRP A 196 11.17 -1.91 8.67
C TRP A 196 12.00 -2.29 7.44
N ASP A 197 13.14 -2.97 7.61
CA ASP A 197 13.90 -3.55 6.49
C ASP A 197 13.02 -4.49 5.65
N LYS A 198 12.30 -5.41 6.30
CA LYS A 198 11.38 -6.33 5.63
C LYS A 198 10.30 -5.63 4.82
N TYR A 199 9.70 -4.57 5.37
CA TYR A 199 8.74 -3.77 4.60
C TYR A 199 9.39 -3.05 3.42
N ARG A 200 10.62 -2.53 3.54
CA ARG A 200 11.31 -1.88 2.42
C ARG A 200 11.64 -2.87 1.32
N GLU A 201 12.17 -4.03 1.67
CA GLU A 201 12.48 -5.12 0.73
C GLU A 201 11.24 -5.53 -0.05
N ASN A 202 10.08 -5.55 0.61
CA ASN A 202 8.86 -6.04 -0.01
C ASN A 202 8.05 -5.01 -0.83
N ARG A 203 8.59 -3.81 -1.06
CA ARG A 203 7.99 -2.77 -1.92
C ARG A 203 8.62 -2.85 -3.32
N ASP A 204 8.07 -3.71 -4.18
CA ASP A 204 8.48 -3.75 -5.57
C ASP A 204 7.76 -2.71 -6.44
N THR A 205 8.22 -2.52 -7.68
CA THR A 205 7.66 -1.51 -8.60
C THR A 205 6.20 -1.76 -8.96
N PHE A 206 5.72 -3.01 -8.95
CA PHE A 206 4.34 -3.33 -9.27
C PHE A 206 3.39 -3.07 -8.08
N ALA A 207 3.83 -3.39 -6.87
CA ALA A 207 3.13 -3.04 -5.63
C ALA A 207 3.03 -1.53 -5.47
N GLU A 208 4.13 -0.81 -5.68
CA GLU A 208 4.15 0.66 -5.66
C GLU A 208 3.21 1.26 -6.71
N ALA A 209 3.16 0.68 -7.91
CA ALA A 209 2.26 1.16 -8.96
C ALA A 209 0.78 0.96 -8.61
N LEU A 210 0.40 -0.20 -8.08
CA LEU A 210 -0.98 -0.45 -7.65
C LEU A 210 -1.40 0.49 -6.51
N LEU A 211 -0.55 0.63 -5.50
CA LEU A 211 -0.80 1.50 -4.33
C LEU A 211 -0.80 2.99 -4.67
N ALA A 212 -0.10 3.39 -5.72
CA ALA A 212 -0.15 4.77 -6.22
C ALA A 212 -1.46 5.07 -6.97
N ASP A 213 -2.14 4.07 -7.53
CA ASP A 213 -3.35 4.25 -8.34
C ASP A 213 -4.66 3.89 -7.63
N THR A 214 -4.58 3.13 -6.54
CA THR A 214 -5.73 2.51 -5.87
C THR A 214 -5.56 2.55 -4.34
N SER A 215 -6.65 2.85 -3.62
CA SER A 215 -6.64 2.76 -2.15
C SER A 215 -6.55 1.32 -1.67
N VAL A 216 -6.00 1.11 -0.47
CA VAL A 216 -5.83 -0.22 0.13
C VAL A 216 -6.55 -0.34 1.47
N TYR A 217 -7.26 -1.45 1.65
CA TYR A 217 -7.72 -1.94 2.95
C TYR A 217 -6.87 -3.14 3.35
N ALA A 218 -5.82 -2.89 4.14
CA ALA A 218 -4.86 -3.91 4.54
C ALA A 218 -5.23 -4.54 5.89
N ILE A 219 -5.23 -5.87 5.95
CA ILE A 219 -5.11 -6.63 7.20
C ILE A 219 -3.74 -7.31 7.24
N TRP A 220 -3.41 -7.88 8.40
CA TRP A 220 -2.22 -8.72 8.56
C TRP A 220 -2.60 -10.21 8.66
N ASP A 221 -1.60 -11.08 8.53
CA ASP A 221 -1.64 -12.48 8.93
C ASP A 221 -0.39 -12.83 9.75
N ASP A 222 0.03 -14.09 9.78
CA ASP A 222 1.13 -14.57 10.61
C ASP A 222 2.49 -14.03 10.18
N HIS A 223 2.73 -13.95 8.88
CA HIS A 223 4.06 -13.58 8.36
C HIS A 223 4.42 -12.11 8.57
N GLU A 224 3.53 -11.30 9.18
CA GLU A 224 3.88 -10.02 9.78
C GLU A 224 4.68 -10.12 11.09
N VAL A 225 4.74 -11.31 11.71
CA VAL A 225 5.41 -11.55 13.00
C VAL A 225 6.22 -12.85 12.97
N ASP A 226 5.54 -13.99 12.93
CA ASP A 226 6.14 -15.33 12.88
C ASP A 226 5.10 -16.35 12.42
N SER A 227 5.52 -17.39 11.69
CA SER A 227 4.63 -18.38 11.09
C SER A 227 3.67 -18.97 12.15
N ASP A 228 2.38 -19.03 11.81
CA ASP A 228 1.30 -19.57 12.64
C ASP A 228 1.17 -18.94 14.05
N PHE A 229 1.65 -17.70 14.28
CA PHE A 229 1.63 -17.12 15.62
C PHE A 229 0.20 -16.98 16.20
N THR A 230 0.14 -16.98 17.53
CA THR A 230 -1.08 -16.74 18.32
C THR A 230 -0.90 -15.54 19.26
N SER A 231 -1.96 -15.14 19.96
CA SER A 231 -2.00 -13.94 20.83
C SER A 231 -0.87 -13.80 21.87
N THR A 232 -0.17 -14.88 22.22
CA THR A 232 0.90 -14.88 23.23
C THR A 232 2.32 -14.70 22.66
N HIS A 233 2.46 -14.54 21.34
CA HIS A 233 3.78 -14.42 20.71
C HIS A 233 4.51 -13.14 21.16
N SER A 234 5.78 -13.28 21.57
CA SER A 234 6.54 -12.19 22.19
C SER A 234 6.84 -11.03 21.23
N LEU A 235 6.90 -11.29 19.93
CA LEU A 235 7.16 -10.27 18.90
C LEU A 235 5.89 -9.58 18.38
N LEU A 236 4.69 -10.03 18.79
CA LEU A 236 3.41 -9.44 18.36
C LEU A 236 3.40 -7.90 18.51
N PRO A 237 3.80 -7.30 19.65
CA PRO A 237 3.76 -5.84 19.79
C PRO A 237 4.70 -5.13 18.81
N THR A 238 5.86 -5.72 18.51
CA THR A 238 6.87 -5.14 17.61
C THR A 238 6.41 -5.21 16.16
N GLY A 239 5.98 -6.39 15.68
CA GLY A 239 5.47 -6.56 14.32
C GLY A 239 4.23 -5.71 14.06
N ARG A 240 3.32 -5.61 15.04
CA ARG A 240 2.14 -4.73 14.96
C ARG A 240 2.52 -3.26 14.85
N LYS A 241 3.50 -2.82 15.63
CA LYS A 241 3.98 -1.43 15.56
C LYS A 241 4.57 -1.14 14.18
N ALA A 242 5.36 -2.07 13.63
CA ALA A 242 5.88 -1.94 12.27
C ALA A 242 4.77 -1.91 11.21
N PHE A 243 3.75 -2.76 11.34
CA PHE A 243 2.57 -2.78 10.46
C PHE A 243 1.88 -1.41 10.43
N PHE A 244 1.61 -0.81 11.59
CA PHE A 244 1.04 0.54 11.67
C PHE A 244 1.97 1.62 11.10
N HIS A 245 3.30 1.47 11.18
CA HIS A 245 4.22 2.40 10.54
C HIS A 245 4.15 2.32 9.01
N TYR A 246 3.85 1.16 8.42
CA TYR A 246 4.00 0.91 6.98
C TYR A 246 2.72 0.82 6.17
N TRP A 247 1.56 0.69 6.83
CA TRP A 247 0.26 0.65 6.17
C TRP A 247 -0.64 1.83 6.60
N PRO A 248 -1.45 2.39 5.69
CA PRO A 248 -2.39 3.46 5.98
C PRO A 248 -3.65 2.94 6.71
N VAL A 249 -3.45 2.47 7.94
CA VAL A 249 -4.51 1.92 8.80
C VAL A 249 -4.84 2.89 9.92
N ARG A 250 -6.12 3.10 10.15
CA ARG A 250 -6.63 4.00 11.18
C ARG A 250 -6.39 3.40 12.56
N GLN A 251 -5.71 4.16 13.42
CA GLN A 251 -5.60 3.86 14.84
C GLN A 251 -6.72 4.57 15.61
N LEU A 252 -7.48 3.81 16.41
CA LEU A 252 -8.52 4.38 17.25
C LEU A 252 -7.90 4.92 18.54
N ALA A 253 -8.34 6.09 19.00
CA ALA A 253 -7.80 6.70 20.21
C ALA A 253 -8.04 5.85 21.47
N GLN A 254 -9.15 5.11 21.53
CA GLN A 254 -9.47 4.24 22.66
C GLN A 254 -8.75 2.89 22.62
N ASP A 255 -8.36 2.44 21.42
CA ASP A 255 -7.59 1.21 21.21
C ASP A 255 -6.68 1.39 19.99
N SER A 256 -5.46 1.85 20.24
CA SER A 256 -4.46 2.11 19.20
C SER A 256 -3.88 0.82 18.60
N THR A 257 -4.28 -0.34 19.12
CA THR A 257 -3.79 -1.65 18.70
C THR A 257 -4.79 -2.44 17.87
N ARG A 258 -6.04 -1.99 17.80
CA ARG A 258 -7.10 -2.65 17.07
C ARG A 258 -6.89 -2.56 15.56
N LEU A 259 -6.96 -3.71 14.88
CA LEU A 259 -6.87 -3.81 13.42
C LEU A 259 -8.21 -4.13 12.74
N TYR A 260 -9.13 -4.81 13.44
CA TYR A 260 -10.43 -5.15 12.89
C TYR A 260 -11.36 -3.93 12.78
N ARG A 261 -12.01 -3.77 11.62
CA ARG A 261 -12.72 -2.55 11.22
C ARG A 261 -13.73 -2.83 10.11
N THR A 262 -14.64 -1.88 9.86
CA THR A 262 -15.66 -2.00 8.79
C THR A 262 -15.63 -0.82 7.84
N PHE A 263 -15.93 -1.05 6.55
CA PHE A 263 -16.04 -0.03 5.52
C PHE A 263 -17.26 -0.25 4.64
N ARG A 264 -18.01 0.82 4.41
CA ARG A 264 -19.23 0.82 3.59
C ARG A 264 -18.97 1.45 2.23
N TRP A 265 -19.42 0.78 1.18
CA TRP A 265 -19.40 1.25 -0.20
C TRP A 265 -20.80 1.14 -0.80
N GLY A 266 -21.60 2.18 -0.58
CA GLY A 266 -22.95 2.28 -1.15
C GLY A 266 -23.92 1.32 -0.47
N THR A 267 -25.03 1.04 -1.12
CA THR A 267 -25.97 -0.02 -0.71
C THR A 267 -25.46 -1.42 -1.03
N GLY A 268 -24.41 -1.52 -1.84
CA GLY A 268 -23.92 -2.79 -2.40
C GLY A 268 -23.02 -3.56 -1.46
N VAL A 269 -22.02 -2.90 -0.86
CA VAL A 269 -20.88 -3.58 -0.22
C VAL A 269 -20.65 -3.05 1.19
N GLU A 270 -20.53 -3.97 2.15
CA GLU A 270 -19.90 -3.70 3.44
C GLU A 270 -18.80 -4.72 3.73
N LEU A 271 -17.60 -4.21 4.03
CA LEU A 271 -16.42 -5.01 4.33
C LEU A 271 -16.25 -5.10 5.84
N PHE A 272 -16.16 -6.30 6.38
CA PHE A 272 -15.82 -6.57 7.77
C PHE A 272 -14.40 -7.13 7.81
N LEU A 273 -13.41 -6.26 8.02
CA LEU A 273 -12.01 -6.63 8.15
C LEU A 273 -11.75 -7.23 9.52
N LEU A 274 -11.30 -8.48 9.52
CA LEU A 274 -10.96 -9.21 10.74
C LEU A 274 -9.46 -9.11 11.03
N ASP A 275 -9.13 -9.15 12.31
CA ASP A 275 -7.85 -9.58 12.85
C ASP A 275 -8.00 -11.02 13.35
N THR A 276 -7.40 -11.97 12.64
CA THR A 276 -7.47 -13.41 12.94
C THR A 276 -6.22 -13.89 13.67
N ARG A 277 -5.37 -12.99 14.17
CA ARG A 277 -4.10 -13.34 14.80
C ARG A 277 -3.97 -12.82 16.23
N GLN A 278 -4.17 -11.51 16.43
CA GLN A 278 -3.93 -10.84 17.72
C GLN A 278 -4.72 -11.45 18.89
N TYR A 279 -5.92 -11.95 18.60
CA TYR A 279 -6.87 -12.45 19.59
C TYR A 279 -7.04 -13.97 19.53
N ARG A 280 -6.30 -14.63 18.64
CA ARG A 280 -6.35 -16.08 18.45
C ARG A 280 -5.81 -16.79 19.70
N ASN A 281 -6.59 -17.72 20.22
CA ASN A 281 -6.26 -18.53 21.38
C ASN A 281 -6.77 -19.97 21.21
N PRO A 282 -5.88 -20.92 20.86
CA PRO A 282 -6.21 -22.33 20.74
C PRO A 282 -6.76 -22.94 22.03
N ALA A 283 -6.27 -22.50 23.21
CA ALA A 283 -6.68 -23.08 24.50
C ALA A 283 -8.15 -22.79 24.84
N THR A 284 -8.70 -21.68 24.33
CA THR A 284 -10.11 -21.33 24.48
C THR A 284 -10.91 -21.55 23.20
N ASN A 285 -10.31 -22.20 22.19
CA ASN A 285 -10.90 -22.38 20.86
C ASN A 285 -11.47 -21.08 20.28
N SER A 286 -10.71 -19.99 20.33
CA SER A 286 -11.16 -18.67 19.86
C SER A 286 -10.26 -18.12 18.76
N MET A 287 -10.84 -17.78 17.61
CA MET A 287 -10.13 -17.10 16.52
C MET A 287 -10.07 -15.59 16.73
N LEU A 288 -11.18 -14.99 17.17
CA LEU A 288 -11.37 -13.53 17.20
C LEU A 288 -11.31 -12.93 18.62
N GLY A 289 -11.31 -13.74 19.67
CA GLY A 289 -11.65 -13.24 21.01
C GLY A 289 -13.12 -12.81 21.11
N GLU A 290 -13.54 -12.44 22.32
CA GLU A 290 -14.94 -12.11 22.60
C GLU A 290 -15.37 -10.78 21.95
N ASP A 291 -14.60 -9.71 22.17
CA ASP A 291 -14.98 -8.36 21.74
C ASP A 291 -15.13 -8.24 20.22
N GLN A 292 -14.18 -8.79 19.45
CA GLN A 292 -14.25 -8.77 18.00
C GLN A 292 -15.36 -9.67 17.46
N LYS A 293 -15.63 -10.83 18.11
CA LYS A 293 -16.74 -11.69 17.74
C LYS A 293 -18.08 -10.96 17.94
N GLN A 294 -18.28 -10.31 19.08
CA GLN A 294 -19.49 -9.52 19.33
C GLN A 294 -19.60 -8.33 18.38
N TRP A 295 -18.50 -7.62 18.13
CA TRP A 295 -18.44 -6.55 17.14
C TRP A 295 -18.86 -7.04 15.74
N LEU A 296 -18.36 -8.19 15.29
CA LEU A 296 -18.69 -8.76 13.99
C LEU A 296 -20.17 -9.13 13.92
N LEU A 297 -20.70 -9.86 14.91
CA LEU A 297 -22.10 -10.28 14.94
C LEU A 297 -23.05 -9.08 14.97
N ALA A 298 -22.76 -8.07 15.80
CA ALA A 298 -23.54 -6.84 15.87
C ALA A 298 -23.50 -6.06 14.55
N GLY A 299 -22.31 -5.94 13.94
CA GLY A 299 -22.14 -5.28 12.65
C GLY A 299 -22.88 -5.98 11.51
N LEU A 300 -22.78 -7.31 11.43
CA LEU A 300 -23.52 -8.11 10.44
C LEU A 300 -25.03 -7.97 10.60
N ALA A 301 -25.53 -7.95 11.84
CA ALA A 301 -26.94 -7.78 12.13
C ALA A 301 -27.46 -6.36 11.81
N ALA A 302 -26.63 -5.34 12.03
CA ALA A 302 -26.98 -3.95 11.75
C ALA A 302 -26.85 -3.58 10.26
N SER A 303 -26.00 -4.28 9.51
CA SER A 303 -25.64 -3.91 8.15
C SER A 303 -26.80 -4.07 7.16
N SER A 304 -27.14 -2.96 6.51
CA SER A 304 -28.12 -2.85 5.43
C SER A 304 -27.57 -3.23 4.05
N ALA A 305 -26.28 -3.60 3.92
CA ALA A 305 -25.65 -3.84 2.62
C ALA A 305 -26.22 -5.09 1.96
N SER A 306 -26.33 -5.02 0.63
CA SER A 306 -26.73 -6.14 -0.22
C SER A 306 -25.76 -7.31 -0.09
N PHE A 307 -24.45 -7.01 -0.03
CA PHE A 307 -23.38 -7.98 0.18
C PHE A 307 -22.53 -7.57 1.38
N LYS A 308 -22.31 -8.53 2.28
CA LYS A 308 -21.46 -8.41 3.47
C LYS A 308 -20.25 -9.30 3.26
N PHE A 309 -19.07 -8.72 3.18
CA PHE A 309 -17.82 -9.45 2.95
C PHE A 309 -17.07 -9.56 4.27
N ILE A 310 -16.88 -10.79 4.76
CA ILE A 310 -16.04 -11.06 5.93
C ILE A 310 -14.63 -11.29 5.42
N ILE A 311 -13.75 -10.31 5.65
CA ILE A 311 -12.37 -10.32 5.17
C ILE A 311 -11.49 -10.94 6.26
N SER A 312 -11.00 -12.15 5.99
CA SER A 312 -10.18 -12.96 6.88
C SER A 312 -8.85 -13.26 6.21
N SER A 313 -7.74 -13.22 6.96
CA SER A 313 -6.43 -13.63 6.43
C SER A 313 -6.35 -15.16 6.24
N VAL A 314 -7.05 -15.90 7.11
CA VAL A 314 -7.09 -17.36 7.05
C VAL A 314 -8.35 -17.90 6.33
N PRO A 315 -8.22 -18.93 5.47
CA PRO A 315 -9.34 -19.61 4.82
C PRO A 315 -10.42 -20.16 5.77
N PHE A 316 -11.69 -19.98 5.40
CA PHE A 316 -12.85 -20.45 6.17
C PHE A 316 -13.09 -21.97 6.10
N SER A 317 -12.93 -22.55 4.90
CA SER A 317 -13.32 -23.94 4.61
C SER A 317 -12.15 -24.94 4.66
N ASP A 318 -10.99 -24.50 5.15
CA ASP A 318 -9.81 -25.35 5.22
C ASP A 318 -9.76 -26.06 6.58
N PRO A 319 -9.78 -27.40 6.61
CA PRO A 319 -9.75 -28.18 7.85
C PRO A 319 -8.34 -28.33 8.44
N ARG A 320 -7.30 -27.79 7.78
CA ARG A 320 -5.92 -27.86 8.26
C ARG A 320 -5.71 -26.99 9.50
N VAL A 321 -4.60 -27.29 10.19
CA VAL A 321 -4.12 -26.52 11.33
C VAL A 321 -4.00 -25.05 10.97
N ASP A 322 -4.25 -24.17 11.95
CA ASP A 322 -4.10 -22.71 11.81
C ASP A 322 -5.26 -22.03 11.03
N LYS A 323 -6.27 -22.79 10.60
CA LYS A 323 -7.40 -22.29 9.81
C LYS A 323 -8.72 -22.34 10.59
N TRP A 324 -9.77 -21.73 10.05
CA TRP A 324 -11.08 -21.70 10.71
C TRP A 324 -11.66 -23.08 11.02
N GLY A 325 -11.28 -24.12 10.27
CA GLY A 325 -11.70 -25.50 10.57
C GLY A 325 -11.27 -26.01 11.95
N GLU A 326 -10.24 -25.44 12.57
CA GLU A 326 -9.86 -25.75 13.95
C GLU A 326 -10.62 -24.95 15.01
N TYR A 327 -11.37 -23.92 14.59
CA TYR A 327 -12.12 -23.03 15.46
C TYR A 327 -13.62 -23.09 15.11
N PRO A 328 -14.27 -24.26 15.29
CA PRO A 328 -15.67 -24.48 14.89
C PRO A 328 -16.70 -23.68 15.71
#